data_AF-A0A8E0RYN6-F1
#
_entry.id   AF-A0A8E0RYN6-F1
#
_cell.length_a   1.000
_cell.length_b   1.000
_cell.length_c   1.000
_cell.angle_alpha   90.00
_cell.angle_beta   90.00
_cell.angle_gamma   90.00
#
_symmetry.space_group_name_H-M   'P 1'
#
loop_
_entity.id
_entity.type
_entity.pdbx_description
1 polymer ?
#
loop_
_entity_poly.entity_id
_entity_poly.type
_entity_poly.pdbx_seq_one_letter_code
_entity_poly.pdbx_strand_id
1 'polypeptide(L)' 'FVSFDNPASAHAAIQAMNGFQIGMKRLKVQLKRPKSEATKPY' A
#
# COMPACT_ATOMS: atom_id res chain seq x y z
N PHE A 1 -7.95 4.08 2.86
CA PHE A 1 -6.58 4.50 3.19
C PHE A 1 -6.36 4.27 4.67
N VAL A 2 -5.19 3.78 5.07
CA VAL A 2 -4.79 3.59 6.47
C VAL A 2 -3.62 4.52 6.74
N SER A 3 -3.60 5.16 7.91
CA SER A 3 -2.50 6.00 8.38
C SER A 3 -1.86 5.33 9.59
N PHE A 4 -0.53 5.33 9.62
CA PHE A 4 0.25 4.88 10.77
C PHE A 4 0.80 6.10 11.51
N ASP A 5 1.13 5.91 12.79
CA ASP A 5 1.79 6.87 13.66
C ASP A 5 3.26 7.12 13.25
N ASN A 6 3.94 6.09 12.72
CA ASN A 6 5.32 6.19 12.26
C ASN A 6 5.57 5.49 10.89
N PRO A 7 6.55 5.96 10.09
CA PRO A 7 6.85 5.38 8.78
C PRO A 7 7.30 3.91 8.85
N ALA A 8 8.04 3.53 9.90
CA ALA A 8 8.56 2.17 10.05
C ALA A 8 7.43 1.14 10.13
N SER A 9 6.37 1.46 10.86
CA SER A 9 5.18 0.61 10.99
C SER A 9 4.44 0.46 9.67
N ALA A 10 4.33 1.55 8.88
CA ALA A 10 3.75 1.47 7.53
C ALA A 10 4.57 0.56 6.60
N HIS A 11 5.90 0.64 6.65
CA HIS A 11 6.78 -0.22 5.85
C HIS A 11 6.68 -1.70 6.27
N ALA A 12 6.68 -1.98 7.58
CA ALA A 12 6.51 -3.34 8.10
C ALA A 12 5.17 -3.94 7.64
N ALA A 13 4.09 -3.18 7.70
CA ALA A 13 2.77 -3.62 7.24
C ALA A 13 2.76 -3.91 5.73
N ILE A 14 3.40 -3.08 4.91
CA ILE A 14 3.52 -3.31 3.46
C ILE A 14 4.30 -4.60 3.19
N GLN A 15 5.44 -4.81 3.85
CA GLN A 15 6.26 -6.00 3.65
C GLN A 15 5.52 -7.29 4.05
N ALA A 16 4.79 -7.26 5.16
CA ALA A 16 4.07 -8.43 5.64
C ALA A 16 2.82 -8.75 4.80
N MET A 17 2.07 -7.73 4.36
CA MET A 17 0.72 -7.91 3.84
C MET A 17 0.60 -7.73 2.32
N ASN A 18 1.55 -7.05 1.67
CA ASN A 18 1.50 -6.93 0.22
C ASN A 18 1.71 -8.29 -0.43
N GLY A 19 0.72 -8.74 -1.18
CA GLY A 19 0.74 -10.06 -1.78
C GLY A 19 0.17 -11.18 -0.91
N PHE A 20 -0.35 -10.88 0.28
CA PHE A 20 -1.03 -11.88 1.10
C PHE A 20 -2.26 -12.43 0.37
N GLN A 21 -2.41 -13.75 0.35
CA GLN A 21 -3.51 -14.42 -0.35
C GLN A 21 -4.67 -14.67 0.62
N ILE A 22 -5.88 -14.30 0.19
CA ILE A 22 -7.12 -14.59 0.90
C ILE A 22 -8.14 -15.19 -0.09
N GLY A 23 -8.43 -16.49 0.09
CA GLY A 23 -9.17 -17.27 -0.90
C GLY A 23 -8.49 -17.23 -2.27
N MET A 24 -9.23 -16.78 -3.28
CA MET A 24 -8.75 -16.64 -4.66
C MET A 24 -8.18 -15.25 -4.99
N LYS A 25 -8.04 -14.36 -4.00
CA LYS A 25 -7.57 -12.97 -4.20
C LYS A 25 -6.25 -12.72 -3.50
N ARG A 26 -5.49 -11.76 -4.00
CA ARG A 26 -4.19 -11.33 -3.46
C ARG A 26 -4.25 -9.86 -3.06
N LEU A 27 -3.90 -9.54 -1.83
CA LEU A 27 -3.94 -8.18 -1.30
C LEU A 27 -2.85 -7.33 -1.98
N LYS A 28 -3.20 -6.07 -2.30
CA LYS A 28 -2.24 -5.06 -2.73
C LYS A 28 -2.10 -4.01 -1.65
N VAL A 29 -0.91 -3.89 -1.09
CA VAL A 29 -0.61 -2.91 -0.03
C VAL A 29 0.56 -2.06 -0.51
N GLN A 30 0.39 -0.75 -0.52
CA GLN A 30 1.35 0.21 -1.07
C GLN A 30 1.20 1.57 -0.40
N LEU A 31 2.24 2.39 -0.52
CA LEU A 31 2.19 3.79 -0.08
C LEU A 31 1.17 4.58 -0.89
N LYS A 32 0.53 5.56 -0.23
CA LYS A 32 -0.38 6.51 -0.89
C LYS A 32 0.44 7.36 -1.88
N ARG A 33 0.04 7.34 -3.15
CA ARG A 33 0.62 8.25 -4.15
C ARG A 33 -0.02 9.65 -3.99
N PRO A 34 0.77 10.73 -3.98
CA PRO A 34 0.22 12.07 -4.00
C PRO A 34 -0.58 12.29 -5.29
N LYS A 35 -1.64 13.10 -5.21
CA LYS A 35 -2.60 13.31 -6.30
C LYS A 35 -1.92 13.85 -7.59
N SER A 36 -0.80 14.55 -7.44
CA SER A 36 0.02 15.09 -8.52
C SER A 36 0.75 14.01 -9.35
N GLU A 37 1.12 12.88 -8.74
CA GLU A 37 1.83 11.77 -9.39
C GLU A 37 0.88 10.72 -9.97
N ALA A 38 -0.38 10.72 -9.54
CA ALA A 38 -1.38 9.73 -9.96
C ALA A 38 -2.07 10.10 -11.30
N THR A 39 -1.79 11.28 -11.87
CA THR A 39 -2.57 11.87 -12.97
C THR A 39 -1.70 12.26 -14.17
N LYS A 40 -0.68 11.46 -14.54
CA LYS A 40 -0.13 11.51 -15.90
C LYS A 40 -0.69 10.33 -16.70
N PRO A 41 -1.70 10.57 -17.57
CA PRO A 41 -2.29 9.54 -18.41
C PRO A 41 -1.53 9.31 -19.72
N TYR A 42 -0.33 9.87 -19.88
CA TYR A 42 0.53 9.74 -21.05
C TYR A 42 1.97 9.50 -20.62
#